data_AF-A0A2P7BA28-F1
#
_entry.id   AF-A0A2P7BA28-F1
#
_cell.length_a   1.000
_cell.length_b   1.000
_cell.length_c   1.000
_cell.angle_alpha   90.00
_cell.angle_beta   90.00
_cell.angle_gamma   90.00
#
_symmetry.space_group_name_H-M   'P 1'
#
loop_
_entity.id
_entity.type
_entity.pdbx_description
1 polymer ?
#
loop_
_entity_poly.entity_id
_entity_poly.type
_entity_poly.pdbx_seq_one_letter_code
_entity_poly.pdbx_strand_id
1 'polypeptide(L)'
;MSVIKKFEGDWREAKAIIEKEIDRVWFNEPEEIQKIRWGVIDSGAGSGEQSFSVLVHLEAYLMLVGADVMYRFLKISQYEDMELKTLNRMTREFLTGTFNVFEFMTDLGITNMHQIGQMYSDALDTVSTKEEYVQLTGAMMTYVIRMHRWIHFIFPWNLGVAFPHRKPAEVLSIAKIAANT
;
A
#
# COMPACT_ATOMS: atom_id res chain seq x y z
N MET A 1 -2.27 4.07 -21.05
CA MET A 1 -3.04 4.10 -19.79
C MET A 1 -4.42 3.55 -20.07
N SER A 2 -4.84 2.51 -19.36
CA SER A 2 -6.21 2.01 -19.42
C SER A 2 -7.14 3.09 -18.86
N VAL A 3 -8.21 3.43 -19.56
CA VAL A 3 -9.23 4.35 -19.04
C VAL A 3 -9.98 3.60 -17.94
N ILE A 4 -9.67 3.91 -16.68
CA ILE A 4 -10.41 3.34 -15.55
C ILE A 4 -11.81 3.95 -15.59
N LYS A 5 -12.80 3.07 -15.77
CA LYS A 5 -14.21 3.46 -15.72
C LYS A 5 -14.60 3.70 -14.27
N LYS A 6 -15.42 4.74 -14.06
CA LYS A 6 -16.06 4.99 -12.77
C LYS A 6 -16.87 3.76 -12.37
N PHE A 7 -16.75 3.35 -11.11
CA PHE A 7 -17.59 2.31 -10.53
C PHE A 7 -18.99 2.84 -10.26
N GLU A 8 -20.02 2.10 -10.70
CA GLU A 8 -21.43 2.52 -10.61
C GLU A 8 -22.23 1.78 -9.52
N GLY A 9 -21.63 0.79 -8.85
CA GLY A 9 -22.27 0.04 -7.76
C GLY A 9 -22.20 0.77 -6.41
N ASP A 10 -22.84 0.19 -5.38
CA ASP A 10 -22.81 0.73 -4.03
C ASP A 10 -21.60 0.26 -3.19
N TRP A 11 -21.45 0.79 -1.97
CA TRP A 11 -20.36 0.42 -1.08
C TRP A 11 -20.34 -1.05 -0.69
N ARG A 12 -21.49 -1.74 -0.67
CA ARG A 12 -21.58 -3.17 -0.33
C ARG A 12 -21.05 -4.00 -1.47
N GLU A 13 -21.38 -3.64 -2.71
CA GLU A 13 -20.84 -4.28 -3.91
C GLU A 13 -19.32 -4.08 -3.99
N ALA A 14 -18.82 -2.86 -3.78
CA ALA A 14 -17.39 -2.58 -3.75
C ALA A 14 -16.67 -3.39 -2.65
N LYS A 15 -17.24 -3.42 -1.44
CA LYS A 15 -16.72 -4.21 -0.32
C LYS A 15 -16.67 -5.70 -0.66
N ALA A 16 -17.73 -6.26 -1.23
CA ALA A 16 -17.78 -7.67 -1.60
C ALA A 16 -16.72 -8.04 -2.65
N ILE A 17 -16.45 -7.16 -3.62
CA ILE A 17 -15.37 -7.35 -4.60
C ILE A 17 -14.00 -7.32 -3.91
N ILE A 18 -13.78 -6.37 -3.00
CA ILE A 18 -12.52 -6.27 -2.22
C ILE A 18 -12.33 -7.52 -1.36
N GLU A 19 -13.37 -8.01 -0.69
CA GLU A 19 -13.32 -9.23 0.13
C GLU A 19 -13.01 -10.47 -0.71
N LYS A 20 -13.55 -10.57 -1.92
CA LYS A 20 -13.19 -11.63 -2.85
C LYS A 20 -11.71 -11.60 -3.24
N GLU A 21 -11.14 -10.40 -3.42
CA GLU A 21 -9.70 -10.26 -3.66
C GLU A 21 -8.88 -10.64 -2.43
N ILE A 22 -9.32 -10.27 -1.21
CA ILE A 22 -8.70 -10.72 0.04
C ILE A 22 -8.65 -12.24 0.10
N ASP A 23 -9.77 -12.92 -0.19
CA ASP A 23 -9.85 -14.39 -0.21
C ASP A 23 -8.87 -14.99 -1.23
N ARG A 24 -8.82 -14.42 -2.45
CA ARG A 24 -7.89 -14.85 -3.50
C ARG A 24 -6.43 -14.81 -3.02
N VAL A 25 -6.05 -13.73 -2.33
CA VAL A 25 -4.67 -13.48 -1.92
C VAL A 25 -4.35 -13.93 -0.49
N TRP A 26 -5.27 -14.59 0.22
CA TRP A 26 -5.08 -14.84 1.65
C TRP A 26 -4.01 -15.89 1.92
N PHE A 27 -4.04 -17.02 1.22
CA PHE A 27 -3.09 -18.12 1.40
C PHE A 27 -2.24 -18.40 0.17
N ASN A 28 -2.76 -18.09 -1.02
CA ASN A 28 -2.07 -18.35 -2.27
C ASN A 28 -1.33 -17.10 -2.73
N GLU A 29 -0.08 -17.26 -3.15
CA GLU A 29 0.71 -16.16 -3.70
C GLU A 29 0.10 -15.73 -5.03
N PRO A 30 -0.34 -14.46 -5.14
CA PRO A 30 -0.99 -14.01 -6.36
C PRO A 30 0.02 -13.74 -7.48
N GLU A 31 -0.44 -13.84 -8.72
CA GLU A 31 0.40 -13.80 -9.94
C GLU A 31 1.27 -12.54 -10.01
N GLU A 32 0.72 -11.40 -9.61
CA GLU A 32 1.43 -10.12 -9.56
C GLU A 32 2.65 -10.18 -8.62
N ILE A 33 2.55 -10.86 -7.48
CA ILE A 33 3.67 -11.03 -6.55
C ILE A 33 4.71 -12.00 -7.13
N GLN A 34 4.27 -13.06 -7.81
CA GLN A 34 5.18 -14.00 -8.49
C GLN A 34 6.01 -13.26 -9.55
N LYS A 35 5.37 -12.41 -10.38
CA LYS A 35 6.07 -11.58 -11.37
C LYS A 35 7.10 -10.67 -10.71
N ILE A 36 6.70 -9.93 -9.66
CA ILE A 36 7.59 -9.03 -8.92
C ILE A 36 8.80 -9.78 -8.35
N ARG A 37 8.60 -10.97 -7.78
CA ARG A 37 9.68 -11.83 -7.27
C ARG A 37 10.71 -12.17 -8.35
N TRP A 38 10.27 -12.39 -9.58
CA TRP A 38 11.12 -12.65 -10.74
C TRP A 38 11.66 -11.39 -11.42
N GLY A 39 11.40 -10.20 -10.86
CA GLY A 39 11.80 -8.92 -11.44
C GLY A 39 11.04 -8.52 -12.70
N VAL A 40 9.91 -9.17 -12.98
CA VAL A 40 9.04 -8.85 -14.12
C VAL A 40 8.07 -7.76 -13.68
N ILE A 41 8.34 -6.51 -14.10
CA ILE A 41 7.49 -5.35 -13.81
C ILE A 41 6.92 -4.83 -15.13
N ASP A 42 5.63 -5.07 -15.37
CA ASP A 42 4.99 -4.83 -16.68
C ASP A 42 5.07 -3.36 -17.14
N SER A 43 5.19 -2.40 -16.23
CA SER A 43 5.35 -0.97 -16.52
C SER A 43 6.77 -0.57 -16.95
N GLY A 44 7.77 -1.43 -16.71
CA GLY A 44 9.19 -1.10 -16.82
C GLY A 44 9.74 -0.27 -15.66
N ALA A 45 9.02 -0.13 -14.54
CA ALA A 45 9.51 0.58 -13.37
C ALA A 45 10.77 -0.07 -12.78
N GLY A 46 11.74 0.77 -12.40
CA GLY A 46 13.04 0.33 -11.90
C GLY A 46 14.21 1.02 -12.61
N SER A 47 14.73 2.10 -12.04
CA SER A 47 15.86 2.84 -12.62
C SER A 47 17.14 2.01 -12.61
N GLY A 48 17.89 2.05 -13.72
CA GLY A 48 19.14 1.28 -13.85
C GLY A 48 18.90 -0.21 -14.15
N GLU A 49 17.80 -0.54 -14.84
CA GLU A 49 17.48 -1.91 -15.29
C GLU A 49 17.40 -2.92 -14.13
N GLN A 50 16.87 -2.51 -12.98
CA GLN A 50 16.74 -3.35 -11.78
C GLN A 50 15.40 -3.14 -11.07
N SER A 51 14.90 -4.20 -10.41
CA SER A 51 13.62 -4.22 -9.69
C SER A 51 13.76 -4.12 -8.15
N PHE A 52 14.97 -4.04 -7.62
CA PHE A 52 15.20 -3.92 -6.18
C PHE A 52 14.58 -2.65 -5.60
N SER A 53 14.73 -1.50 -6.28
CA SER A 53 14.10 -0.26 -5.83
C SER A 53 12.57 -0.37 -5.85
N VAL A 54 11.98 -1.14 -6.76
CA VAL A 54 10.53 -1.41 -6.79
C VAL A 54 10.10 -2.15 -5.52
N LEU A 55 10.83 -3.21 -5.14
CA LEU A 55 10.57 -3.94 -3.89
C LEU A 55 10.67 -3.04 -2.65
N VAL A 56 11.66 -2.15 -2.59
CA VAL A 56 11.81 -1.18 -1.50
C VAL A 56 10.60 -0.23 -1.41
N HIS A 57 10.14 0.29 -2.55
CA HIS A 57 8.96 1.17 -2.56
C HIS A 57 7.69 0.41 -2.19
N LEU A 58 7.47 -0.79 -2.72
CA LEU A 58 6.31 -1.60 -2.39
C LEU A 58 6.26 -1.95 -0.89
N GLU A 59 7.38 -2.38 -0.32
CA GLU A 59 7.49 -2.70 1.11
C GLU A 59 7.11 -1.49 1.97
N ALA A 60 7.69 -0.32 1.67
CA ALA A 60 7.43 0.90 2.44
C ALA A 60 6.01 1.43 2.25
N TYR A 61 5.53 1.55 1.00
CA TYR A 61 4.24 2.18 0.71
C TYR A 61 3.06 1.31 1.15
N LEU A 62 3.10 -0.02 0.96
CA LEU A 62 2.00 -0.88 1.41
C LEU A 62 1.90 -0.90 2.94
N MET A 63 3.05 -0.94 3.63
CA MET A 63 3.11 -0.84 5.09
C MET A 63 2.53 0.50 5.57
N LEU A 64 2.98 1.62 5.00
CA LEU A 64 2.52 2.95 5.40
C LEU A 64 1.05 3.18 5.07
N VAL A 65 0.61 2.89 3.85
CA VAL A 65 -0.78 3.11 3.43
C VAL A 65 -1.73 2.21 4.23
N GLY A 66 -1.41 0.93 4.37
CA GLY A 66 -2.26 -0.03 5.09
C GLY A 66 -2.22 0.17 6.61
N ALA A 67 -1.05 0.01 7.21
CA ALA A 67 -0.92 -0.06 8.67
C ALA A 67 -0.91 1.31 9.36
N ASP A 68 -0.59 2.39 8.66
CA ASP A 68 -0.59 3.75 9.23
C ASP A 68 -1.76 4.59 8.72
N VAL A 69 -1.83 4.91 7.42
CA VAL A 69 -2.79 5.87 6.87
C VAL A 69 -4.23 5.35 7.00
N MET A 70 -4.55 4.18 6.43
CA MET A 70 -5.90 3.61 6.47
C MET A 70 -6.32 3.25 7.89
N TYR A 71 -5.40 2.68 8.69
CA TYR A 71 -5.66 2.38 10.09
C TYR A 71 -6.00 3.65 10.90
N ARG A 72 -5.30 4.76 10.67
CA ARG A 72 -5.62 6.04 11.32
C ARG A 72 -6.99 6.54 10.94
N PHE A 73 -7.41 6.40 9.69
CA PHE A 73 -8.78 6.78 9.31
C PHE A 73 -9.83 5.93 10.01
N LEU A 74 -9.61 4.61 10.13
CA LEU A 74 -10.49 3.75 10.92
C LEU A 74 -10.55 4.20 12.39
N LYS A 75 -9.40 4.54 12.99
CA LYS A 75 -9.36 5.03 14.38
C LYS A 75 -10.09 6.37 14.54
N ILE A 76 -9.82 7.33 13.66
CA ILE A 76 -10.41 8.68 13.70
C ILE A 76 -11.93 8.63 13.45
N SER A 77 -12.41 7.69 12.64
CA SER A 77 -13.85 7.50 12.42
C SER A 77 -14.65 7.23 13.71
N GLN A 78 -13.98 6.74 14.75
CA GLN A 78 -14.61 6.43 16.04
C GLN A 78 -14.86 7.67 16.90
N TYR A 79 -14.27 8.82 16.57
CA TYR A 79 -14.45 10.04 17.37
C TYR A 79 -15.83 10.65 17.13
N GLU A 80 -16.53 11.03 18.20
CA GLU A 80 -17.91 11.54 18.13
C GLU A 80 -18.02 12.83 17.33
N ASP A 81 -17.00 13.69 17.39
CA ASP A 81 -16.91 14.97 16.69
C ASP A 81 -16.44 14.86 15.23
N MET A 82 -16.08 13.66 14.77
CA MET A 82 -15.67 13.45 13.38
C MET A 82 -16.89 13.32 12.46
N GLU A 83 -17.03 14.26 11.53
CA GLU A 83 -18.06 14.23 10.49
C GLU A 83 -17.68 13.33 9.31
N LEU A 84 -18.63 12.49 8.85
CA LEU A 84 -18.39 11.56 7.74
C LEU A 84 -17.93 12.26 6.45
N LYS A 85 -18.51 13.40 6.10
CA LYS A 85 -18.12 14.15 4.89
C LYS A 85 -16.66 14.61 4.94
N THR A 86 -16.23 15.09 6.11
CA THR A 86 -14.85 15.51 6.35
C THR A 86 -13.90 14.31 6.30
N LEU A 87 -14.28 13.19 6.92
CA LEU A 87 -13.54 11.93 6.87
C LEU A 87 -13.37 11.42 5.43
N ASN A 88 -14.44 11.41 4.62
CA ASN A 88 -14.39 11.00 3.21
C ASN A 88 -13.46 11.91 2.40
N ARG A 89 -13.54 13.23 2.61
CA ARG A 89 -12.64 14.19 1.95
C ARG A 89 -11.17 13.91 2.32
N MET A 90 -10.86 13.81 3.61
CA MET A 90 -9.50 13.50 4.07
C MET A 90 -8.99 12.17 3.51
N THR A 91 -9.85 11.14 3.48
CA THR A 91 -9.52 9.84 2.90
C THR A 91 -9.05 9.97 1.45
N ARG A 92 -9.79 10.74 0.63
CA ARG A 92 -9.41 10.98 -0.77
C ARG A 92 -8.12 11.78 -0.89
N GLU A 93 -7.94 12.83 -0.10
CA GLU A 93 -6.72 13.66 -0.18
C GLU A 93 -5.44 12.84 0.07
N PHE A 94 -5.48 11.88 0.99
CA PHE A 94 -4.32 11.05 1.32
C PHE A 94 -4.11 9.86 0.38
N LEU A 95 -5.14 9.37 -0.31
CA LEU A 95 -5.07 8.14 -1.10
C LEU A 95 -5.14 8.37 -2.61
N THR A 96 -5.93 9.35 -3.07
CA THR A 96 -6.23 9.56 -4.49
C THR A 96 -6.17 11.04 -4.91
N GLY A 97 -5.72 11.94 -4.04
CA GLY A 97 -5.68 13.38 -4.27
C GLY A 97 -4.55 13.77 -5.24
N THR A 98 -3.58 14.56 -4.74
CA THR A 98 -2.42 14.99 -5.56
C THR A 98 -1.58 13.81 -6.06
N PHE A 99 -1.54 12.73 -5.29
CA PHE A 99 -0.83 11.50 -5.63
C PHE A 99 -1.76 10.31 -5.41
N ASN A 100 -1.99 9.53 -6.45
CA ASN A 100 -2.81 8.32 -6.36
C ASN A 100 -1.93 7.14 -5.97
N VAL A 101 -2.02 6.72 -4.70
CA VAL A 101 -1.18 5.65 -4.16
C VAL A 101 -1.48 4.30 -4.84
N PHE A 102 -2.71 4.10 -5.31
CA PHE A 102 -3.13 2.85 -5.94
C PHE A 102 -2.66 2.75 -7.39
N GLU A 103 -2.64 3.88 -8.10
CA GLU A 103 -2.00 4.00 -9.41
C GLU A 103 -0.51 3.70 -9.31
N PHE A 104 0.18 4.35 -8.36
CA PHE A 104 1.59 4.12 -8.14
C PHE A 104 1.92 2.66 -7.83
N MET A 105 1.15 1.99 -6.96
CA MET A 105 1.33 0.56 -6.67
C MET A 105 1.10 -0.33 -7.91
N THR A 106 0.22 0.08 -8.82
CA THR A 106 0.01 -0.61 -10.10
C THR A 106 1.22 -0.45 -11.00
N ASP A 107 1.76 0.77 -11.09
CA ASP A 107 3.01 1.04 -11.82
C ASP A 107 4.19 0.25 -11.25
N LEU A 108 4.17 -0.08 -9.95
CA LEU A 108 5.18 -0.93 -9.31
C LEU A 108 4.93 -2.44 -9.48
N GLY A 109 3.86 -2.83 -10.19
CA GLY A 109 3.61 -4.23 -10.58
C GLY A 109 2.47 -4.91 -9.85
N ILE A 110 1.79 -4.27 -8.89
CA ILE A 110 0.60 -4.85 -8.25
C ILE A 110 -0.60 -4.67 -9.17
N THR A 111 -0.77 -5.63 -10.06
CA THR A 111 -1.81 -5.62 -11.08
C THR A 111 -3.19 -5.41 -10.44
N ASN A 112 -4.02 -4.56 -11.07
CA ASN A 112 -5.38 -4.18 -10.64
C ASN A 112 -5.50 -3.29 -9.38
N MET A 113 -4.41 -2.92 -8.69
CA MET A 113 -4.50 -2.07 -7.49
C MET A 113 -5.20 -0.74 -7.77
N HIS A 114 -4.91 -0.08 -8.90
CA HIS A 114 -5.55 1.18 -9.28
C HIS A 114 -7.05 1.01 -9.51
N GLN A 115 -7.46 -0.08 -10.17
CA GLN A 115 -8.88 -0.34 -10.41
C GLN A 115 -9.63 -0.58 -9.10
N ILE A 116 -9.06 -1.38 -8.18
CA ILE A 116 -9.64 -1.64 -6.86
C ILE A 116 -9.68 -0.34 -6.04
N GLY A 117 -8.59 0.43 -6.05
CA GLY A 117 -8.48 1.71 -5.37
C GLY A 117 -9.47 2.75 -5.88
N GLN A 118 -9.68 2.83 -7.19
CA GLN A 118 -10.68 3.71 -7.80
C GLN A 118 -12.10 3.29 -7.43
N MET A 119 -12.41 1.98 -7.46
CA MET A 119 -13.69 1.44 -7.03
C MET A 119 -13.98 1.76 -5.55
N TYR A 120 -12.99 1.57 -4.67
CA TYR A 120 -13.08 1.98 -3.27
C TYR A 120 -13.34 3.49 -3.15
N SER A 121 -12.59 4.29 -3.88
CA SER A 121 -12.74 5.75 -3.91
C SER A 121 -14.15 6.13 -4.37
N ASP A 122 -14.65 5.60 -5.47
CA ASP A 122 -16.00 5.90 -5.99
C ASP A 122 -17.10 5.49 -4.98
N ALA A 123 -16.96 4.32 -4.36
CA ALA A 123 -17.91 3.78 -3.39
C ALA A 123 -18.06 4.64 -2.12
N LEU A 124 -17.04 5.44 -1.74
CA LEU A 124 -17.13 6.39 -0.62
C LEU A 124 -18.24 7.43 -0.81
N ASP A 125 -18.72 7.68 -2.03
CA ASP A 125 -19.85 8.60 -2.26
C ASP A 125 -21.20 7.99 -1.82
N THR A 126 -21.24 6.67 -1.60
CA THR A 126 -22.48 5.93 -1.29
C THR A 126 -22.61 5.57 0.21
N VAL A 127 -21.55 5.74 1.01
CA VAL A 127 -21.62 5.53 2.45
C VAL A 127 -22.39 6.66 3.12
N SER A 128 -23.34 6.32 3.99
CA SER A 128 -24.22 7.27 4.69
C SER A 128 -23.93 7.36 6.18
N THR A 129 -23.17 6.41 6.73
CA THR A 129 -22.81 6.35 8.16
C THR A 129 -21.32 6.05 8.36
N LYS A 130 -20.79 6.35 9.55
CA LYS A 130 -19.39 6.03 9.88
C LYS A 130 -19.16 4.53 10.01
N GLU A 131 -20.21 3.78 10.36
CA GLU A 131 -20.20 2.32 10.43
C GLU A 131 -19.98 1.72 9.04
N GLU A 132 -20.68 2.22 8.01
CA GLU A 132 -20.49 1.79 6.62
C GLU A 132 -19.10 2.17 6.11
N TYR A 133 -18.62 3.38 6.44
CA TYR A 133 -17.25 3.79 6.14
C TYR A 133 -16.22 2.83 6.73
N VAL A 134 -16.38 2.42 8.00
CA VAL A 134 -15.47 1.48 8.67
C VAL A 134 -15.49 0.12 7.98
N GLN A 135 -16.64 -0.36 7.55
CA GLN A 135 -16.73 -1.65 6.85
C GLN A 135 -16.03 -1.62 5.49
N LEU A 136 -16.26 -0.58 4.68
CA LEU A 136 -15.62 -0.44 3.36
C LEU A 136 -14.12 -0.20 3.50
N THR A 137 -13.71 0.78 4.31
CA THR A 137 -12.30 1.14 4.53
C THR A 137 -11.54 0.01 5.23
N GLY A 138 -12.19 -0.71 6.13
CA GLY A 138 -11.61 -1.86 6.82
C GLY A 138 -11.31 -3.02 5.87
N ALA A 139 -12.19 -3.28 4.90
CA ALA A 139 -11.93 -4.25 3.84
C ALA A 139 -10.73 -3.80 2.99
N MET A 140 -10.73 -2.55 2.53
CA MET A 140 -9.61 -2.03 1.73
C MET A 140 -8.27 -2.08 2.47
N MET A 141 -8.25 -1.67 3.75
CA MET A 141 -7.07 -1.77 4.61
C MET A 141 -6.57 -3.22 4.71
N THR A 142 -7.49 -4.17 4.91
CA THR A 142 -7.15 -5.60 5.01
C THR A 142 -6.51 -6.10 3.72
N TYR A 143 -7.05 -5.72 2.57
CA TYR A 143 -6.48 -6.05 1.27
C TYR A 143 -5.05 -5.49 1.12
N VAL A 144 -4.85 -4.19 1.39
CA VAL A 144 -3.52 -3.54 1.31
C VAL A 144 -2.51 -4.20 2.25
N ILE A 145 -2.89 -4.48 3.50
CA ILE A 145 -2.02 -5.17 4.48
C ILE A 145 -1.72 -6.59 4.02
N ARG A 146 -2.67 -7.30 3.40
CA ARG A 146 -2.42 -8.64 2.89
C ARG A 146 -1.43 -8.62 1.73
N MET A 147 -1.50 -7.63 0.84
CA MET A 147 -0.49 -7.42 -0.20
C MET A 147 0.87 -7.03 0.39
N HIS A 148 0.91 -6.19 1.44
CA HIS A 148 2.15 -5.92 2.18
C HIS A 148 2.80 -7.20 2.68
N ARG A 149 2.03 -8.12 3.30
CA ARG A 149 2.57 -9.39 3.81
C ARG A 149 3.22 -10.24 2.72
N TRP A 150 2.68 -10.23 1.51
CA TRP A 150 3.30 -10.93 0.38
C TRP A 150 4.60 -10.28 -0.06
N ILE A 151 4.63 -8.95 -0.19
CA ILE A 151 5.86 -8.22 -0.52
C ILE A 151 6.92 -8.45 0.57
N HIS A 152 6.55 -8.34 1.84
CA HIS A 152 7.43 -8.59 2.98
C HIS A 152 7.99 -10.02 2.97
N PHE A 153 7.17 -11.00 2.56
CA PHE A 153 7.58 -12.40 2.45
C PHE A 153 8.61 -12.64 1.34
N ILE A 154 8.44 -11.98 0.18
CA ILE A 154 9.37 -12.13 -0.96
C ILE A 154 10.56 -11.18 -0.89
N PHE A 155 10.54 -10.20 0.02
CA PHE A 155 11.58 -9.20 0.12
C PHE A 155 12.94 -9.86 0.44
N PRO A 156 14.03 -9.48 -0.25
CA PRO A 156 15.32 -10.15 -0.14
C PRO A 156 16.08 -9.73 1.14
N TRP A 157 15.55 -10.06 2.31
CA TRP A 157 16.12 -9.71 3.62
C TRP A 157 17.56 -10.24 3.82
N ASN A 158 17.95 -11.29 3.09
CA ASN A 158 19.29 -11.82 3.08
C ASN A 158 20.36 -10.80 2.64
N LEU A 159 19.98 -9.75 1.90
CA LEU A 159 20.88 -8.64 1.57
C LEU A 159 21.40 -7.90 2.82
N GLY A 160 20.70 -8.00 3.95
CA GLY A 160 21.13 -7.42 5.24
C GLY A 160 22.50 -7.93 5.71
N VAL A 161 22.96 -9.11 5.24
CA VAL A 161 24.31 -9.63 5.53
C VAL A 161 25.41 -8.68 5.04
N ALA A 162 25.17 -7.92 3.97
CA ALA A 162 26.11 -6.93 3.46
C ALA A 162 26.20 -5.66 4.35
N PHE A 163 25.28 -5.49 5.30
CA PHE A 163 25.15 -4.30 6.14
C PHE A 163 25.18 -4.64 7.65
N PRO A 164 26.25 -5.27 8.16
CA PRO A 164 26.34 -5.64 9.56
C PRO A 164 26.50 -4.41 10.47
N HIS A 165 26.03 -4.52 11.72
CA HIS A 165 26.41 -3.58 12.77
C HIS A 165 27.94 -3.57 12.94
N ARG A 166 28.52 -2.36 12.99
CA ARG A 166 29.97 -2.17 13.18
C ARG A 166 30.35 -2.40 14.63
N LYS A 167 31.52 -2.99 14.86
CA LYS A 167 32.04 -3.22 16.21
C LYS A 167 32.58 -1.92 16.82
N PRO A 168 32.61 -1.77 18.16
CA PRO A 168 33.11 -0.56 18.80
C PRO A 168 34.50 -0.11 18.33
N ALA A 169 35.42 -1.04 18.09
CA ALA A 169 36.77 -0.74 17.58
C ALA A 169 36.77 -0.12 16.17
N GLU A 170 35.86 -0.54 15.29
CA GLU A 170 35.69 0.04 13.96
C GLU A 170 35.10 1.44 14.06
N VAL A 171 34.19 1.68 15.01
CA VAL A 171 33.55 2.99 15.21
C VAL A 171 34.52 4.02 15.81
N LEU A 172 35.42 3.61 16.71
CA LEU A 172 36.47 4.49 17.24
C LEU A 172 37.38 5.05 16.13
N SER A 173 37.52 4.35 15.01
CA SER A 173 38.26 4.86 13.85
C SER A 173 37.53 6.00 13.13
N ILE A 174 36.19 5.99 13.13
CA ILE A 174 35.34 7.08 12.60
C ILE A 174 35.43 8.33 13.47
N ALA A 175 35.59 8.20 14.79
CA ALA A 175 35.67 9.36 15.69
C ALA A 175 36.79 10.35 15.30
N LYS A 176 37.90 9.83 14.76
CA LYS A 176 39.01 10.65 14.24
C LYS A 176 38.67 11.39 12.94
N ILE A 177 37.74 10.87 12.16
CA ILE A 177 37.26 11.48 10.91
C ILE A 177 36.17 12.50 11.21
N ALA A 178 35.21 12.17 12.09
CA ALA A 178 34.13 13.07 12.50
C ALA A 178 34.61 14.29 13.31
N ALA A 179 35.74 14.17 14.01
CA ALA A 179 36.35 15.26 14.78
C ALA A 179 37.22 16.21 13.93
N ASN A 180 37.42 15.91 12.63
CA ASN A 180 38.13 16.79 11.70
C ASN A 180 37.18 17.63 10.81
N THR A 181 35.92 17.75 11.24
CA THR A 181 34.96 18.78 10.83
C THR A 181 34.79 19.76 11.97
#